data_AF-A0A934HRW9-F1
#
_entry.id   AF-A0A934HRW9-F1
#
_cell.length_a   1.000
_cell.length_b   1.000
_cell.length_c   1.000
_cell.angle_alpha   90.00
_cell.angle_beta   90.00
_cell.angle_gamma   90.00
#
_symmetry.space_group_name_H-M   'P 1'
#
loop_
_entity.id
_entity.type
_entity.pdbx_description
1 polymer ?
#
loop_
_entity_poly.entity_id
_entity_poly.type
_entity_poly.pdbx_seq_one_letter_code
_entity_poly.pdbx_strand_id
1 'polypeptide(L)'
;MTIFPVSEPYEQTVGAFVKAIHDHREQQPGDLLIIAKLITDLTDMDEPPLRLLMGSDAVAYAEAASKALSDSDTKWKHLSESINFD
;
A
#
# COMPACT_ATOMS: atom_id res chain seq x y z
N MET A 1 13.04 -10.52 9.68
CA MET A 1 13.74 -9.45 8.93
C MET A 1 15.03 -9.14 9.65
N THR A 2 16.16 -9.25 8.98
CA THR A 2 17.46 -8.86 9.55
C THR A 2 17.74 -7.41 9.18
N ILE A 3 17.96 -6.55 10.18
CA ILE A 3 18.31 -5.14 9.97
C ILE A 3 19.81 -5.01 10.17
N PHE A 4 20.53 -4.54 9.15
CA PHE A 4 21.96 -4.27 9.23
C PHE A 4 22.23 -2.96 9.99
N PRO A 5 23.43 -2.77 10.56
CA PRO A 5 23.80 -1.51 11.21
C PRO A 5 23.56 -0.31 10.29
N VAL A 6 22.86 0.70 10.80
CA VAL A 6 22.63 1.96 10.08
C VAL A 6 23.90 2.81 10.24
N SER A 7 24.38 3.40 9.14
CA SER A 7 25.51 4.33 9.21
C SER A 7 25.07 5.69 9.74
N GLU A 8 25.95 6.37 10.45
CA GLU A 8 25.68 7.67 11.11
C GLU A 8 24.87 8.68 10.25
N PRO A 9 25.16 8.94 8.96
CA PRO A 9 24.42 9.94 8.18
C PRO A 9 22.93 9.60 7.97
N TYR A 10 22.56 8.32 8.09
CA TYR A 10 21.21 7.81 7.88
C TYR A 10 20.46 7.55 9.19
N GLU A 11 21.07 7.79 10.35
CA GLU A 11 20.42 7.56 11.65
C GLU A 11 19.13 8.37 11.80
N GLN A 12 19.13 9.63 11.32
CA GLN A 12 17.95 10.50 11.40
C GLN A 12 16.78 10.05 10.52
N THR A 13 17.01 9.18 9.54
CA THR A 13 15.98 8.73 8.59
C THR A 13 15.76 7.23 8.71
N VAL A 14 16.71 6.42 8.24
CA VAL A 14 16.65 4.96 8.29
C VAL A 14 16.68 4.48 9.74
N GLY A 15 17.52 5.05 10.59
CA GLY A 15 17.57 4.70 12.02
C GLY A 15 16.24 4.97 12.74
N ALA A 16 15.65 6.14 12.50
CA ALA A 16 14.32 6.47 13.01
C ALA A 16 13.23 5.48 12.54
N PHE A 17 13.26 5.09 11.26
CA PHE A 17 12.31 4.11 10.71
C PHE A 17 12.50 2.70 11.28
N VAL A 18 13.77 2.26 11.42
CA VAL A 18 14.11 0.99 12.07
C VAL A 18 13.57 0.95 13.50
N LYS A 19 13.76 2.05 14.26
CA LYS A 19 13.20 2.18 15.60
C LYS A 19 11.68 2.06 15.59
N ALA A 20 11.00 2.77 14.69
CA ALA A 20 9.55 2.69 14.57
C ALA A 20 9.07 1.25 14.27
N ILE A 21 9.73 0.53 13.38
CA ILE A 21 9.38 -0.88 13.09
C ILE A 21 9.56 -1.75 14.34
N HIS A 22 10.65 -1.56 15.09
CA HIS A 22 10.88 -2.31 16.32
C HIS A 22 9.82 -2.02 17.38
N ASP A 23 9.48 -0.75 17.58
CA ASP A 23 8.49 -0.31 18.58
C ASP A 23 7.08 -0.85 18.27
N HIS A 24 6.75 -1.05 16.99
CA HIS A 24 5.44 -1.56 16.52
C HIS A 24 5.48 -3.04 16.11
N ARG A 25 6.56 -3.76 16.45
CA ARG A 25 6.65 -5.20 16.21
C ARG A 25 5.52 -5.89 16.97
N GLU A 26 4.84 -6.85 16.33
CA GLU A 26 3.70 -7.58 16.89
C GLU A 26 2.43 -6.75 17.15
N GLN A 27 2.45 -5.44 16.85
CA GLN A 27 1.29 -4.55 16.94
C GLN A 27 0.66 -4.26 15.57
N GLN A 28 1.04 -5.02 14.55
CA GLN A 28 0.49 -4.86 13.22
C GLN A 28 -1.00 -5.20 13.24
N PRO A 29 -1.88 -4.34 12.70
CA PRO A 29 -3.31 -4.59 12.69
C PRO A 29 -3.65 -5.78 11.79
N GLY A 30 -4.62 -6.59 12.21
CA GLY A 30 -5.14 -7.70 11.43
C GLY A 30 -5.15 -9.03 12.19
N ASP A 31 -6.25 -9.76 12.08
CA ASP A 31 -6.37 -11.10 12.65
C ASP A 31 -5.90 -12.14 11.62
N LEU A 32 -4.79 -12.82 11.93
CA LEU A 32 -4.18 -13.83 11.06
C LEU A 32 -5.13 -14.99 10.72
N LEU A 33 -6.04 -15.37 11.62
CA LEU A 33 -7.00 -16.45 11.37
C LEU A 33 -8.06 -16.01 10.36
N ILE A 34 -8.54 -14.76 10.48
CA ILE A 34 -9.49 -14.19 9.51
C ILE A 34 -8.83 -14.07 8.14
N ILE A 35 -7.57 -13.62 8.10
CA ILE A 35 -6.80 -13.50 6.86
C ILE A 35 -6.61 -14.87 6.19
N ALA A 36 -6.19 -15.89 6.94
CA ALA A 36 -6.00 -17.23 6.39
C ALA A 36 -7.32 -17.81 5.84
N LYS A 37 -8.43 -17.64 6.57
CA LYS A 37 -9.75 -18.05 6.08
C LYS A 37 -10.12 -17.33 4.79
N LEU A 38 -9.95 -16.01 4.73
CA LEU A 38 -10.25 -15.20 3.54
C LEU A 38 -9.45 -15.67 2.32
N ILE A 39 -8.18 -16.03 2.49
CA ILE A 39 -7.35 -16.58 1.40
C ILE A 39 -7.95 -17.89 0.86
N THR A 40 -8.41 -18.79 1.73
CA THR A 40 -9.10 -20.01 1.30
C THR A 40 -10.43 -19.68 0.63
N ASP A 41 -11.23 -18.76 1.19
CA ASP A 41 -12.51 -18.37 0.60
C ASP A 41 -12.32 -17.83 -0.83
N LEU A 42 -11.21 -17.12 -1.11
CA LEU A 42 -10.88 -16.61 -2.46
C LEU A 42 -10.64 -17.73 -3.48
N THR A 43 -10.15 -18.90 -3.07
CA THR A 43 -9.91 -20.02 -4.01
C THR A 43 -11.19 -20.70 -4.45
N ASP A 44 -12.25 -20.55 -3.67
CA ASP A 44 -13.56 -21.16 -3.91
C ASP A 44 -14.53 -20.19 -4.63
N MET A 45 -14.10 -18.96 -4.94
CA MET A 45 -14.91 -18.00 -5.69
C MET A 45 -14.95 -18.34 -7.17
N ASP A 46 -16.14 -18.26 -7.78
CA ASP A 46 -16.29 -18.41 -9.24
C ASP A 46 -15.55 -17.31 -10.01
N GLU A 47 -15.54 -16.09 -9.46
CA GLU A 47 -14.91 -14.90 -10.05
C GLU A 47 -14.05 -14.15 -9.00
N PRO A 48 -12.84 -14.65 -8.67
CA PRO A 48 -11.99 -14.02 -7.68
C PRO A 48 -11.41 -12.69 -8.20
N PRO A 49 -11.24 -11.66 -7.34
CA PRO A 49 -10.66 -10.39 -7.75
C PRO A 49 -9.17 -10.52 -8.07
N LEU A 50 -8.70 -9.80 -9.10
CA LEU A 50 -7.27 -9.72 -9.44
C LEU A 50 -6.44 -9.10 -8.29
N ARG A 51 -7.04 -8.19 -7.52
CA ARG A 51 -6.41 -7.50 -6.39
C ARG A 51 -7.44 -7.33 -5.27
N LEU A 52 -7.05 -7.71 -4.05
CA LEU A 52 -7.84 -7.50 -2.84
C LEU A 52 -7.08 -6.60 -1.85
N LEU A 53 -7.76 -5.58 -1.32
CA LEU A 53 -7.26 -4.75 -0.23
C LEU A 53 -7.68 -5.41 1.09
N MET A 54 -6.73 -5.57 2.01
CA MET A 54 -6.93 -6.32 3.25
C MET A 54 -6.62 -5.42 4.44
N GLY A 55 -7.67 -5.04 5.19
CA GLY A 55 -7.59 -4.04 6.26
C GLY A 55 -8.22 -2.70 5.88
N SER A 56 -8.81 -2.02 6.85
CA SER A 56 -9.47 -0.71 6.65
C SER A 56 -8.48 0.39 6.29
N ASP A 57 -7.26 0.31 6.81
CA ASP A 57 -6.14 1.16 6.45
C ASP A 57 -5.73 0.96 4.99
N ALA A 58 -5.60 -0.29 4.54
CA ALA A 58 -5.29 -0.60 3.14
C ALA A 58 -6.35 -0.05 2.19
N VAL A 59 -7.63 -0.13 2.57
CA VAL A 59 -8.74 0.49 1.82
C VAL A 59 -8.57 2.01 1.77
N ALA A 60 -8.42 2.67 2.93
CA ALA A 60 -8.29 4.13 3.00
C ALA A 60 -7.09 4.66 2.20
N TYR A 61 -5.94 3.99 2.28
CA TYR A 61 -4.74 4.38 1.53
C TYR A 61 -4.91 4.18 0.02
N ALA A 62 -5.51 3.07 -0.41
CA ALA A 62 -5.73 2.82 -1.83
C ALA A 62 -6.72 3.83 -2.43
N GLU A 63 -7.79 4.15 -1.70
CA GLU A 63 -8.77 5.16 -2.10
C GLU A 63 -8.09 6.54 -2.24
N ALA A 64 -7.31 6.95 -1.23
CA ALA A 64 -6.59 8.22 -1.27
C ALA A 64 -5.61 8.29 -2.45
N ALA A 65 -4.84 7.22 -2.70
CA ALA A 65 -3.88 7.17 -3.80
C ALA A 65 -4.58 7.18 -5.16
N SER A 66 -5.62 6.38 -5.35
CA SER A 66 -6.40 6.35 -6.59
C SER A 66 -7.06 7.70 -6.87
N LYS A 67 -7.58 8.35 -5.82
CA LYS A 67 -8.17 9.68 -5.94
C LYS A 67 -7.12 10.72 -6.34
N ALA A 68 -5.97 10.73 -5.67
CA ALA A 68 -4.90 11.68 -5.98
C ALA A 68 -4.42 11.56 -7.44
N LEU A 69 -4.29 10.32 -7.92
CA LEU A 69 -3.92 10.05 -9.32
C LEU A 69 -5.01 10.54 -10.28
N SER A 70 -6.27 10.15 -10.06
CA SER A 70 -7.41 10.57 -10.89
C SER A 70 -7.60 12.09 -10.93
N ASP A 71 -7.44 12.76 -9.79
CA ASP A 71 -7.52 14.22 -9.69
C ASP A 71 -6.39 14.89 -10.50
N SER A 72 -5.17 14.34 -10.44
CA SER A 72 -4.03 14.80 -11.24
C SER A 72 -4.25 14.60 -12.74
N ASP A 73 -4.69 13.40 -13.14
CA ASP A 73 -4.97 13.09 -14.54
C ASP A 73 -6.07 13.99 -15.10
N THR A 74 -7.14 14.21 -14.32
CA THR A 74 -8.23 15.12 -14.68
C THR A 74 -7.73 16.56 -14.86
N LYS A 75 -6.88 17.04 -13.94
CA LYS A 75 -6.30 18.40 -14.01
C LYS A 75 -5.49 18.62 -15.29
N TRP A 76 -4.73 17.61 -15.72
CA TRP A 76 -3.81 17.72 -16.85
C TRP A 76 -4.31 17.09 -18.15
N LYS A 77 -5.54 16.58 -18.17
CA LYS A 77 -6.15 15.90 -19.31
C LYS A 77 -5.96 16.64 -20.64
N HIS A 78 -6.17 17.95 -20.66
CA HIS A 78 -6.02 18.78 -21.87
C HIS A 78 -4.61 18.73 -22.47
N LEU A 79 -3.56 18.62 -21.64
CA LEU A 79 -2.19 18.44 -22.13
C LEU A 79 -1.99 17.04 -22.69
N SER A 80 -2.48 16.02 -21.99
CA SER A 80 -2.40 14.63 -22.44
C SER A 80 -3.10 14.41 -23.78
N GLU A 81 -4.21 15.09 -24.04
CA GLU A 81 -4.97 14.99 -25.30
C GLU A 81 -4.41 15.91 -26.41
N SER A 82 -3.48 16.81 -26.10
CA SER A 82 -2.93 17.77 -27.07
C SER A 82 -1.94 17.17 -28.07
N ILE A 83 -1.52 15.92 -27.86
CA ILE A 83 -0.52 15.22 -28.71
C ILE A 83 -1.15 14.35 -29.81
N ASN A 84 -2.48 14.35 -29.94
CA ASN A 84 -3.15 13.58 -30.98
C ASN A 84 -2.82 14.13 -32.37
N PHE A 85 -2.64 13.25 -33.35
CA PHE A 85 -2.56 13.63 -34.76
C PHE A 85 -3.96 13.96 -35.29
N ASP A 86 -4.03 14.88 -36.26
CA ASP A 86 -5.25 15.20 -37.02
C ASP A 86 -5.72 14.02 -37.89
#